data_AF-A0A836MKF1-F1
#
_entry.id   AF-A0A836MKF1-F1
#
_cell.length_a   1.000
_cell.length_b   1.000
_cell.length_c   1.000
_cell.angle_alpha   90.00
_cell.angle_beta   90.00
_cell.angle_gamma   90.00
#
_symmetry.space_group_name_H-M   'P 1'
#
loop_
_entity.id
_entity.type
_entity.pdbx_description
1 polymer ?
#
loop_
_entity_poly.entity_id
_entity_poly.type
_entity_poly.pdbx_seq_one_letter_code
_entity_poly.pdbx_strand_id
1 'polypeptide(L)' 'MRYQKLNRFSDSEFQRLVGVPRPVFSEMIEVLKEVESLKKKSGRPHTLAIEDQLLLTLNYLRNYSTQLEL' A
#
# COMPACT_ATOMS: atom_id res chain seq x y z
N MET A 1 8.04 5.89 -2.89
CA MET A 1 8.89 4.69 -2.63
C MET A 1 8.32 3.54 -3.44
N ARG A 2 9.14 2.66 -4.05
CA ARG A 2 8.62 1.47 -4.77
C ARG A 2 8.68 0.25 -3.86
N TYR A 3 7.63 -0.56 -3.84
CA TYR A 3 7.51 -1.77 -3.05
C TYR A 3 8.65 -2.76 -3.31
N GLN A 4 9.09 -2.90 -4.56
CA GLN A 4 10.24 -3.77 -4.91
C GLN A 4 11.51 -3.42 -4.13
N LYS A 5 11.74 -2.14 -3.81
CA LYS A 5 12.90 -1.71 -3.01
C LYS A 5 12.77 -2.10 -1.54
N LEU A 6 11.59 -2.52 -1.09
CA LEU A 6 11.35 -2.95 0.27
C LEU A 6 11.74 -4.41 0.52
N ASN A 7 11.92 -5.21 -0.53
CA ASN A 7 12.29 -6.63 -0.42
C ASN A 7 13.70 -6.85 0.17
N ARG A 8 14.55 -5.81 0.16
CA ARG A 8 15.91 -5.87 0.71
C ARG A 8 15.99 -5.69 2.23
N PHE A 9 14.89 -5.30 2.87
CA PHE A 9 14.85 -5.05 4.31
C PHE A 9 14.38 -6.28 5.06
N SER A 10 14.84 -6.44 6.30
CA SER A 10 14.29 -7.42 7.23
C SER A 10 12.82 -7.12 7.56
N ASP A 11 12.11 -8.07 8.16
CA ASP A 11 10.70 -7.90 8.51
C ASP A 11 10.47 -6.81 9.55
N SER A 12 11.40 -6.65 10.49
CA SER A 12 11.36 -5.59 11.50
C SER A 12 11.58 -4.22 10.87
N GLU A 13 12.53 -4.08 9.95
CA GLU A 13 12.76 -2.85 9.19
C GLU A 13 11.57 -2.52 8.28
N PHE A 14 10.99 -3.53 7.62
CA PHE A 14 9.78 -3.36 6.81
C PHE A 14 8.64 -2.82 7.65
N GLN A 15 8.35 -3.46 8.80
CA GLN A 15 7.27 -3.03 9.68
C GLN A 15 7.52 -1.61 10.21
N ARG A 16 8.78 -1.28 10.55
CA ARG A 16 9.15 0.07 10.99
C ARG A 16 8.96 1.12 9.89
N LEU A 17 9.22 0.79 8.63
CA LEU A 17 9.09 1.70 7.49
C LEU A 17 7.63 1.84 7.04
N VAL A 18 6.94 0.72 6.82
CA VAL A 18 5.58 0.68 6.24
C VAL A 18 4.50 0.93 7.30
N GLY A 19 4.76 0.58 8.56
CA GLY A 19 3.82 0.71 9.67
C GLY A 19 2.98 -0.55 9.94
N VAL A 20 3.07 -1.56 9.08
CA VAL A 20 2.35 -2.85 9.23
C VAL A 20 3.31 -4.03 8.99
N PRO A 21 3.08 -5.20 9.61
CA PRO A 21 3.84 -6.41 9.31
C PRO A 21 3.68 -6.86 7.85
N ARG A 22 4.69 -7.53 7.29
CA ARG A 22 4.63 -8.06 5.91
C ARG A 22 3.42 -8.97 5.65
N PRO A 23 3.07 -9.94 6.53
CA PRO A 23 1.92 -10.80 6.27
C PRO A 23 0.61 -10.02 6.11
N VAL A 24 0.40 -9.01 6.97
CA VAL A 24 -0.77 -8.12 6.91
C VAL A 24 -0.75 -7.30 5.63
N PHE A 25 0.39 -6.74 5.25
CA PHE A 25 0.52 -6.00 3.99
C PHE A 25 0.17 -6.88 2.79
N SER A 26 0.65 -8.12 2.75
CA SER A 26 0.31 -9.08 1.69
C SER A 26 -1.19 -9.39 1.64
N GLU A 27 -1.82 -9.61 2.79
CA GLU A 27 -3.27 -9.85 2.86
C GLU A 27 -4.07 -8.64 2.35
N MET A 28 -3.68 -7.42 2.71
CA MET A 28 -4.29 -6.19 2.21
C MET A 28 -4.19 -6.08 0.67
N ILE A 29 -3.06 -6.49 0.09
CA ILE A 29 -2.87 -6.48 -1.37
C ILE A 29 -3.80 -7.47 -2.07
N GLU A 30 -3.98 -8.67 -1.51
CA GLU A 30 -4.89 -9.66 -2.10
C GLU A 30 -6.34 -9.17 -2.08
N VAL A 31 -6.80 -8.60 -0.97
CA VAL A 31 -8.13 -7.97 -0.88
C VAL A 31 -8.28 -6.84 -1.92
N LEU A 32 -7.27 -5.99 -2.07
CA LEU A 32 -7.31 -4.90 -3.06
C LEU A 32 -7.34 -5.44 -4.50
N LYS A 33 -6.56 -6.48 -4.81
CA LYS A 33 -6.54 -7.12 -6.14
C LYS A 33 -7.90 -7.73 -6.48
N GLU A 34 -8.53 -8.42 -5.53
CA GLU A 34 -9.86 -8.99 -5.72
C GLU A 34 -10.88 -7.89 -6.07
N VAL A 35 -10.97 -6.85 -5.23
CA VAL A 35 -11.89 -5.72 -5.46
C VAL A 35 -11.58 -5.01 -6.78
N GLU A 36 -10.30 -4.86 -7.13
CA GLU A 36 -9.89 -4.22 -8.36
C GLU A 36 -10.27 -5.03 -9.61
N SER A 37 -10.21 -6.36 -9.53
CA SER A 37 -10.63 -7.26 -10.61
C SER A 37 -12.15 -7.19 -10.89
N LEU A 38 -12.95 -6.95 -9.84
CA LEU A 38 -14.40 -6.82 -9.93
C LEU A 38 -14.86 -5.45 -10.44
N LYS A 39 -13.99 -4.43 -10.37
CA LYS A 39 -14.33 -3.07 -10.78
C LYS A 39 -14.36 -2.92 -12.30
N LYS A 40 -15.50 -2.48 -12.84
CA LYS A 40 -15.58 -1.99 -14.21
C LYS A 40 -14.91 -0.61 -14.31
N LYS A 41 -13.67 -0.57 -14.80
CA LYS A 41 -12.90 0.68 -14.94
C LYS A 41 -13.24 1.39 -16.25
N SER A 42 -13.66 2.64 -16.16
CA SER A 42 -13.81 3.56 -17.30
C SER A 42 -12.78 4.68 -17.21
N GLY A 43 -12.19 5.08 -18.34
CA GLY A 43 -11.18 6.15 -18.40
C GLY A 43 -9.74 5.63 -18.37
N ARG A 44 -8.79 6.52 -18.05
CA ARG A 44 -7.35 6.22 -18.10
C ARG A 44 -6.96 5.28 -16.95
N PRO A 45 -6.26 4.16 -17.23
CA PRO A 45 -5.76 3.30 -16.18
C PRO A 45 -4.71 4.01 -15.34
N HIS A 46 -4.66 3.71 -14.05
CA HIS A 46 -3.59 4.16 -13.16
C HIS A 46 -2.23 3.59 -13.58
N THR A 47 -1.17 4.38 -13.38
CA THR A 47 0.21 4.00 -13.74
C THR A 47 0.92 3.21 -12.63
N LEU A 48 0.45 3.30 -11.39
CA LEU A 48 1.07 2.65 -10.24
C LEU A 48 0.51 1.25 -10.04
N ALA A 49 1.38 0.31 -9.68
CA ALA A 49 0.96 -1.01 -9.21
C ALA A 49 0.22 -0.88 -7.87
N ILE A 50 -0.65 -1.85 -7.56
CA ILE A 50 -1.48 -1.86 -6.33
C ILE A 50 -0.58 -1.81 -5.09
N GLU A 51 0.54 -2.52 -5.12
CA GLU A 51 1.53 -2.54 -4.04
C GLU A 51 2.11 -1.14 -3.76
N ASP A 52 2.42 -0.40 -4.83
CA ASP A 52 2.95 0.96 -4.71
C ASP A 52 1.86 1.96 -4.27
N GLN A 53 0.61 1.74 -4.67
CA GLN A 53 -0.54 2.54 -4.23
C GLN A 53 -0.79 2.36 -2.72
N LEU A 54 -0.91 1.11 -2.25
CA LEU A 54 -1.10 0.83 -0.83
C LEU A 54 0.05 1.41 0.00
N LEU A 55 1.29 1.23 -0.47
CA LEU A 55 2.46 1.77 0.20
C LEU A 55 2.42 3.31 0.30
N LEU A 56 1.99 4.00 -0.76
CA LEU A 56 1.84 5.45 -0.75
C LEU A 56 0.78 5.88 0.27
N THR A 57 -0.38 5.21 0.27
CA THR A 57 -1.49 5.49 1.19
C THR A 57 -1.08 5.32 2.65
N LEU A 58 -0.44 4.20 3.00
CA LEU A 58 0.02 3.96 4.37
C LEU A 58 1.07 4.99 4.83
N ASN A 59 2.00 5.36 3.95
CA ASN A 59 2.95 6.43 4.25
C ASN A 59 2.28 7.79 4.43
N TYR A 60 1.24 8.08 3.65
CA TYR A 60 0.48 9.32 3.79
C TYR A 60 -0.22 9.38 5.15
N LEU A 61 -1.04 8.37 5.47
CA LEU A 61 -1.80 8.30 6.72
C LEU A 61 -0.89 8.39 7.96
N ARG A 62 0.31 7.81 7.88
CA ARG A 62 1.26 7.85 9.01
C ARG A 62 1.94 9.21 9.18
N ASN A 63 2.27 9.89 8.08
CA ASN A 63 3.06 11.13 8.12
C ASN A 63 2.20 12.40 8.18
N TYR A 64 0.93 12.32 7.77
CA TYR A 64 -0.02 13.43 7.77
C TYR A 64 -1.02 13.33 8.94
N SER A 65 -0.49 13.31 10.17
CA SER A 65 -1.30 13.29 11.40
C SER A 65 -2.10 14.58 11.67
N THR A 66 -1.86 15.65 10.90
CA THR A 66 -2.59 16.92 11.01
C THR A 66 -3.95 16.90 10.32
N GLN A 67 -4.23 15.86 9.55
CA GLN A 67 -5.53 15.69 8.92
C GLN A 67 -6.50 15.11 9.95
N LEU A 68 -7.41 15.96 10.42
CA LEU A 68 -8.51 15.52 11.28
C LEU A 68 -9.52 14.78 10.39
N GLU A 69 -9.62 13.46 10.55
CA GLU A 69 -10.68 12.68 9.89
C GLU A 69 -11.96 12.77 10.74
N LEU A 70 -13.09 13.07 10.08
CA LEU A 70 -14.43 13.26 10.66
C LEU A 70 -15.22 11.94 10.68
#